data_AF-A0A9P8XT82-F1
#
_entry.id   AF-A0A9P8XT82-F1
#
_cell.length_a   1.000
_cell.length_b   1.000
_cell.length_c   1.000
_cell.angle_alpha   90.00
_cell.angle_beta   90.00
_cell.angle_gamma   90.00
#
_symmetry.space_group_name_H-M   'P 1'
#
loop_
_entity.id
_entity.type
_entity.pdbx_description
1 polymer ?
#
loop_
_entity_poly.entity_id
_entity_poly.type
_entity_poly.pdbx_seq_one_letter_code
_entity_poly.pdbx_strand_id
1 'polypeptide(L)'
;MKFGDYFERELLLRWRLHNIDYNSLKQQIKLNTTKNQATAMTIPGHTDVGLKNFEDAFYLELCNQHDRVDLFVSGTADEITDAYDIWLARPRI
;
A
#
# COMPACT_ATOMS: atom_id res chain seq x y z
N MET A 1 8.39 15.74 -0.89
CA MET A 1 8.17 14.79 -2.00
C MET A 1 6.81 15.07 -2.60
N LYS A 2 6.71 15.11 -3.93
CA LYS A 2 5.51 15.45 -4.69
C LYS A 2 4.60 14.24 -5.02
N PHE A 3 5.11 13.01 -4.90
CA PHE A 3 4.38 11.82 -5.33
C PHE A 3 3.13 11.53 -4.50
N GLY A 4 3.18 11.66 -3.17
CA GLY A 4 1.99 11.45 -2.33
C GLY A 4 0.85 12.42 -2.67
N ASP A 5 1.18 13.68 -2.95
CA ASP A 5 0.19 14.68 -3.37
C ASP A 5 -0.34 14.45 -4.78
N TYR A 6 0.48 13.90 -5.67
CA TYR A 6 0.07 13.51 -7.02
C TYR A 6 -0.84 12.28 -6.97
N PHE A 7 -0.43 11.25 -6.24
CA PHE A 7 -1.17 10.02 -6.05
C PHE A 7 -2.58 10.29 -5.49
N GLU A 8 -2.70 11.10 -4.45
CA GLU A 8 -3.99 11.48 -3.87
C GLU A 8 -4.90 12.31 -4.81
N ARG A 9 -4.33 13.03 -5.79
CA ARG A 9 -5.10 13.80 -6.78
C ARG A 9 -5.62 12.94 -7.92
N GLU A 10 -4.81 12.00 -8.39
CA GLU A 10 -5.16 11.12 -9.51
C GLU A 10 -6.06 9.96 -9.09
N LEU A 11 -6.11 9.63 -7.80
CA LEU A 11 -6.99 8.59 -7.29
C LEU A 11 -8.45 8.97 -7.46
N LEU A 12 -9.20 8.09 -8.11
CA LEU A 12 -10.66 8.14 -8.07
C LEU A 12 -11.12 8.09 -6.62
N LEU A 13 -11.94 9.05 -6.21
CA LEU A 13 -12.41 9.20 -4.84
C LEU A 13 -13.02 7.90 -4.29
N ARG A 14 -13.68 7.13 -5.16
CA ARG A 14 -14.29 5.83 -4.86
C ARG A 14 -13.27 4.75 -4.51
N TRP A 15 -12.07 4.78 -5.08
CA TRP A 15 -11.05 3.73 -4.93
C TRP A 15 -9.98 4.09 -3.91
N ARG A 16 -10.01 5.31 -3.38
CA ARG A 16 -9.03 5.84 -2.43
C ARG A 16 -8.84 4.94 -1.20
N LEU A 17 -9.93 4.39 -0.65
CA LEU A 17 -9.88 3.52 0.53
C LEU A 17 -9.33 2.12 0.23
N HIS A 18 -9.33 1.72 -1.04
CA HIS A 18 -8.86 0.41 -1.49
C HIS A 18 -7.41 0.43 -1.97
N ASN A 19 -6.85 1.62 -2.22
CA ASN A 19 -5.47 1.76 -2.69
C ASN A 19 -4.45 1.79 -1.55
N ILE A 20 -3.16 1.75 -1.89
CA ILE A 20 -2.03 1.81 -0.94
C ILE A 20 -2.01 3.16 -0.22
N ASP A 21 -1.82 3.16 1.10
CA ASP A 21 -1.59 4.38 1.87
C ASP A 21 -0.10 4.77 1.81
N TYR A 22 0.28 5.38 0.68
CA TYR A 22 1.65 5.82 0.42
C TYR A 22 2.17 6.79 1.50
N ASN A 23 1.32 7.69 2.01
CA ASN A 23 1.74 8.71 2.97
C ASN A 23 2.03 8.08 4.34
N SER A 24 1.24 7.10 4.77
CA SER A 24 1.49 6.30 5.96
C SER A 24 2.81 5.53 5.86
N LEU A 25 3.01 4.77 4.78
CA LEU A 25 4.26 4.00 4.56
C LEU A 25 5.49 4.91 4.58
N LYS A 26 5.41 6.03 3.87
CA LYS A 26 6.48 7.03 3.86
C LYS A 26 6.73 7.65 5.24
N GLN A 27 5.68 7.90 6.02
CA GLN A 27 5.82 8.41 7.39
C GLN A 27 6.50 7.38 8.29
N GLN A 28 6.14 6.10 8.19
CA GLN A 28 6.78 5.01 8.94
C GLN A 28 8.28 4.92 8.63
N ILE A 29 8.67 4.96 7.34
CA ILE A 29 10.09 5.00 6.94
C ILE A 29 10.76 6.23 7.53
N LYS A 30 10.15 7.41 7.41
CA LYS A 30 10.74 8.65 7.91
C LYS A 30 10.98 8.59 9.42
N LEU A 31 10.02 8.11 10.20
CA LEU A 31 10.14 8.00 11.66
C LEU A 31 11.30 7.08 12.06
N ASN A 32 11.50 5.98 11.34
CA ASN A 32 12.54 4.99 11.65
C ASN A 32 13.90 5.26 10.97
N THR A 33 14.02 6.32 10.17
CA THR A 33 15.26 6.69 9.47
C THR A 33 15.74 8.13 9.73
N THR A 34 14.96 8.95 10.46
CA THR A 34 15.34 10.34 10.73
C THR A 34 16.48 10.40 11.75
N LYS A 35 17.58 11.06 11.36
CA LYS A 35 18.90 11.18 12.02
C LYS A 35 18.97 11.59 13.51
N ASN A 36 17.84 11.85 14.18
CA ASN A 36 17.82 12.30 15.59
C ASN A 36 17.56 11.18 16.62
N GLN A 37 17.46 9.92 16.20
CA GLN A 37 17.79 8.82 17.11
C GLN A 37 19.31 8.68 17.16
N ALA A 38 19.93 9.56 17.95
CA ALA A 38 21.33 9.48 18.31
C ALA A 38 21.58 8.21 19.13
N THR A 39 21.86 7.06 18.49
CA THR A 39 22.51 5.95 19.18
C THR A 39 23.15 4.99 18.21
N ALA A 40 24.48 4.91 18.35
CA ALA A 40 25.38 3.85 17.92
C ALA A 40 25.40 3.51 16.43
N MET A 41 26.51 3.87 15.78
CA MET A 41 27.06 3.08 14.68
C MET A 41 26.85 1.60 15.00
N THR A 42 26.10 0.88 14.16
CA THR A 42 25.94 -0.57 14.26
C THR A 42 27.34 -1.17 14.34
N ILE A 43 27.70 -1.71 15.51
CA ILE A 43 28.96 -2.43 15.67
C ILE A 43 28.84 -3.66 14.75
N PRO A 44 29.77 -3.90 13.83
CA PRO A 44 29.74 -5.10 12.99
C PRO A 44 29.59 -6.35 13.88
N GLY A 45 28.46 -7.06 13.74
CA GLY A 45 28.10 -8.22 14.57
C GLY A 45 27.01 -7.98 15.64
N HIS A 46 26.57 -6.74 15.89
CA HIS A 46 25.44 -6.45 16.77
C HIS A 46 24.18 -6.16 15.95
N THR A 47 23.19 -7.05 16.01
CA THR A 47 21.88 -6.83 15.36
C THR A 47 21.12 -5.72 16.10
N ASP A 48 20.70 -4.69 15.36
CA ASP A 48 19.77 -3.70 15.89
C ASP A 48 18.37 -4.32 15.94
N VAL A 49 17.98 -4.77 17.13
CA VAL A 49 16.66 -5.39 17.38
C VAL A 49 15.52 -4.42 17.09
N GLY A 50 15.72 -3.12 17.31
CA GLY A 50 14.73 -2.08 17.01
C GLY A 50 14.50 -1.94 15.51
N LEU A 51 15.61 -1.90 14.74
CA LEU A 51 15.54 -1.88 13.28
C LEU A 51 14.89 -3.15 12.74
N LYS A 52 15.26 -4.34 13.26
CA LYS A 52 14.68 -5.61 12.81
C LYS A 52 13.17 -5.68 13.06
N ASN A 53 12.72 -5.27 14.24
CA ASN A 53 11.30 -5.21 14.57
C ASN A 53 10.54 -4.23 13.67
N PHE A 54 11.16 -3.09 13.33
CA PHE A 54 10.59 -2.16 12.36
C PHE A 54 10.47 -2.79 10.97
N GLU A 55 11.52 -3.45 10.47
CA GLU A 55 11.51 -4.11 9.17
C GLU A 55 10.43 -5.19 9.09
N ASP A 56 10.29 -6.01 10.13
CA ASP A 56 9.28 -7.07 10.18
C ASP A 56 7.86 -6.50 10.22
N ALA A 57 7.63 -5.45 11.01
CA ALA A 57 6.34 -4.76 11.05
C ALA A 57 6.01 -4.03 9.74
N PHE A 58 7.01 -3.38 9.14
CA PHE A 58 6.86 -2.67 7.87
C PHE A 58 6.59 -3.64 6.72
N TYR A 59 7.25 -4.80 6.70
CA TYR A 59 6.98 -5.86 5.73
C TYR A 59 5.54 -6.38 5.85
N LEU A 60 5.08 -6.64 7.08
CA LEU A 60 3.70 -7.07 7.30
C LEU A 60 2.68 -6.02 6.81
N GLU A 61 2.94 -4.74 7.05
CA GLU A 61 2.09 -3.66 6.56
C GLU A 61 2.05 -3.58 5.04
N LEU A 62 3.19 -3.79 4.36
CA LEU A 62 3.23 -3.88 2.90
C LEU A 62 2.39 -5.05 2.37
N CYS A 63 2.49 -6.23 3.00
CA CYS A 63 1.66 -7.39 2.65
C CYS A 63 0.17 -7.08 2.85
N ASN A 64 -0.22 -6.52 4.01
CA ASN A 64 -1.61 -6.20 4.29
C ASN A 64 -2.21 -5.21 3.27
N GLN A 65 -1.47 -4.17 2.91
CA GLN A 65 -1.93 -3.20 1.91
C GLN A 65 -1.95 -3.81 0.50
N HIS A 66 -0.99 -4.67 0.16
CA HIS A 66 -0.99 -5.41 -1.10
C HIS A 66 -2.23 -6.31 -1.22
N ASP A 67 -2.51 -7.13 -0.20
CA ASP A 67 -3.62 -8.08 -0.22
C ASP A 67 -4.98 -7.35 -0.30
N ARG A 68 -5.09 -6.19 0.34
CA ARG A 68 -6.28 -5.34 0.20
C ARG A 68 -6.48 -4.86 -1.23
N VAL A 69 -5.42 -4.42 -1.90
CA VAL A 69 -5.49 -3.96 -3.30
C VAL A 69 -5.82 -5.13 -4.21
N ASP A 70 -5.18 -6.29 -4.00
CA ASP A 70 -5.41 -7.49 -4.79
C ASP A 70 -6.86 -7.97 -4.69
N LEU A 71 -7.42 -8.03 -3.48
CA LEU A 71 -8.83 -8.36 -3.25
C LEU A 71 -9.78 -7.37 -3.94
N PHE A 72 -9.46 -6.08 -3.88
CA PHE A 72 -10.28 -5.06 -4.53
C PHE A 72 -10.25 -5.18 -6.06
N VAL A 73 -9.06 -5.37 -6.64
CA VAL A 73 -8.87 -5.48 -8.10
C VAL A 73 -9.54 -6.75 -8.63
N SER A 74 -9.32 -7.90 -7.98
CA SER A 74 -9.95 -9.16 -8.37
C SER A 74 -11.48 -9.07 -8.31
N GLY A 75 -12.05 -8.60 -7.19
CA GLY A 75 -13.49 -8.44 -7.06
C GLY A 75 -14.08 -7.46 -8.08
N THR A 76 -13.40 -6.34 -8.35
CA THR A 76 -13.85 -5.38 -9.36
C THR A 76 -13.79 -5.97 -10.78
N ALA A 77 -12.76 -6.78 -11.08
CA ALA A 77 -12.62 -7.44 -12.37
C ALA A 77 -13.73 -8.48 -12.60
N ASP A 78 -14.06 -9.26 -11.57
CA ASP A 78 -15.17 -10.21 -11.61
C ASP A 78 -16.51 -9.49 -11.82
N GLU A 79 -16.79 -8.42 -11.07
CA GLU A 79 -17.99 -7.59 -11.25
C GLU A 79 -18.12 -7.01 -12.67
N ILE A 80 -17.01 -6.53 -13.24
CA ILE A 80 -16.99 -6.01 -14.61
C ILE A 80 -17.25 -7.12 -15.63
N THR A 81 -16.69 -8.31 -15.40
CA THR A 81 -16.88 -9.48 -16.28
C THR A 81 -18.34 -9.93 -16.25
N ASP A 82 -18.93 -10.07 -15.08
CA ASP A 82 -20.35 -10.42 -14.91
C ASP A 82 -21.27 -9.39 -15.57
N ALA A 83 -20.98 -8.10 -15.39
CA ALA A 83 -21.74 -7.02 -16.02
C ALA A 83 -21.65 -7.05 -17.55
N TYR A 84 -20.48 -7.38 -18.08
CA TYR A 84 -20.25 -7.51 -19.53
C TYR A 84 -21.02 -8.70 -20.11
N ASP A 85 -21.00 -9.84 -19.44
CA ASP A 85 -21.74 -11.04 -19.86
C ASP A 85 -23.25 -10.79 -19.85
N ILE A 86 -23.77 -10.13 -18.81
CA ILE A 86 -25.16 -9.69 -18.76
C ILE A 86 -25.47 -8.75 -19.93
N TRP A 87 -24.58 -7.80 -20.23
CA TRP A 87 -24.80 -6.86 -21.32
C TRP A 87 -24.84 -7.55 -22.69
N LEU A 88 -23.97 -8.53 -22.94
CA LEU A 88 -23.96 -9.33 -24.16
C LEU A 88 -25.22 -10.20 -24.32
N ALA A 89 -25.76 -10.70 -23.21
CA ALA A 89 -26.97 -11.53 -23.22
C ALA A 89 -28.26 -10.74 -23.45
N ARG A 90 -28.24 -9.39 -23.41
CA ARG A 90 -29.44 -8.58 -23.65
C ARG A 90 -29.83 -8.60 -25.13
N PRO A 91 -31.11 -8.84 -25.46
CA PRO A 91 -31.59 -8.73 -26.84
C PRO A 91 -31.39 -7.29 -27.32
N ARG A 92 -30.71 -7.11 -28.45
CA ARG A 92 -30.65 -5.80 -29.12
C ARG A 92 -31.94 -5.60 -29.92
N ILE A 93 -32.66 -4.51 -29.62
CA ILE A 93 -33.83 -4.06 -30.36
C ILE A 93 -33.37 -3.16 -31.51
#